data_AF-A0A7Y1QA68-F1
#
_entry.id   AF-A0A7Y1QA68-F1
#
_cell.length_a   1.000
_cell.length_b   1.000
_cell.length_c   1.000
_cell.angle_alpha   90.00
_cell.angle_beta   90.00
_cell.angle_gamma   90.00
#
_symmetry.space_group_name_H-M   'P 1'
#
loop_
_entity.id
_entity.type
_entity.pdbx_description
1 polymer ?
#
loop_
_entity_poly.entity_id
_entity_poly.type
_entity_poly.pdbx_seq_one_letter_code
_entity_poly.pdbx_strand_id
1 'polypeptide(L)'
;MINEYLAFGSWLQLKIGNQRAALSIHRHLDFFMLIDETWGVMPPPEHLLMQVGIGGIRRARVPLRWLASVRGYVISDALLEEHVERDRIRQIMTELSCDADSTLLSGYQAELEKRVSMGTLKLRSLRACLRAAVDLLHTAKSEGRGIVEQHQIDILLKIKPGIAANLWGFISFLNARRGGLAVLVVDKKKIEISRRSKLELQMIKLAIAARSGSDVQRTWITQSLVYFHRLHPAPSSEVTSIPDPEGNGYSVTLAGVTYWIPDPRSLSLVQAKDL
;
A
#
# COMPACT_ATOMS: atom_id res chain seq x y z
N MET A 1 38.52 4.49 1.82
CA MET A 1 37.51 5.56 1.64
C MET A 1 37.97 7.00 1.92
N ILE A 2 39.10 7.24 2.57
CA ILE A 2 39.58 8.60 2.92
C ILE A 2 39.68 9.54 1.70
N ASN A 3 40.26 9.06 0.59
CA ASN A 3 40.37 9.85 -0.64
C ASN A 3 39.02 10.24 -1.23
N GLU A 4 38.03 9.36 -1.14
CA GLU A 4 36.66 9.63 -1.60
C GLU A 4 35.99 10.68 -0.70
N TYR A 5 36.22 10.65 0.62
CA TYR A 5 35.71 11.69 1.52
C TYR A 5 36.32 13.08 1.26
N LEU A 6 37.64 13.13 0.97
CA LEU A 6 38.31 14.38 0.58
C LEU A 6 37.78 14.92 -0.75
N ALA A 7 37.65 14.06 -1.76
CA ALA A 7 37.09 14.42 -3.06
C ALA A 7 35.62 14.90 -2.94
N PHE A 8 34.84 14.26 -2.08
CA PHE A 8 33.50 14.71 -1.72
C PHE A 8 33.51 16.10 -1.10
N GLY A 9 34.44 16.38 -0.17
CA GLY A 9 34.62 17.69 0.43
C GLY A 9 34.88 18.79 -0.59
N SER A 10 35.80 18.56 -1.54
CA SER A 10 36.07 19.49 -2.63
C SER A 10 34.85 19.71 -3.54
N TRP A 11 34.10 18.65 -3.85
CA TRP A 11 32.86 18.79 -4.61
C TRP A 11 31.78 19.57 -3.85
N LEU A 12 31.63 19.31 -2.55
CA LEU A 12 30.66 19.99 -1.70
C LEU A 12 30.98 21.48 -1.60
N GLN A 13 32.26 21.82 -1.44
CA GLN A 13 32.76 23.19 -1.47
C GLN A 13 32.35 23.92 -2.75
N LEU A 14 32.53 23.30 -3.92
CA LEU A 14 32.13 23.88 -5.21
C LEU A 14 30.61 24.04 -5.34
N LYS A 15 29.81 23.19 -4.69
CA LYS A 15 28.34 23.23 -4.80
C LYS A 15 27.66 24.23 -3.88
N ILE A 16 28.14 24.40 -2.65
CA ILE A 16 27.44 25.22 -1.63
C ILE A 16 28.32 26.33 -1.03
N GLY A 17 29.58 26.45 -1.46
CA GLY A 17 30.55 27.42 -0.98
C GLY A 17 31.30 26.97 0.28
N ASN A 18 32.47 27.55 0.49
CA ASN A 18 33.45 27.13 1.51
C ASN A 18 32.87 27.08 2.93
N GLN A 19 32.21 28.15 3.37
CA GLN A 19 31.71 28.27 4.75
C GLN A 19 30.62 27.22 5.03
N ARG A 20 29.67 27.04 4.11
CA ARG A 20 28.58 26.06 4.29
C ARG A 20 29.08 24.62 4.19
N ALA A 21 30.04 24.36 3.30
CA ALA A 21 30.67 23.04 3.19
C ALA A 21 31.40 22.66 4.49
N ALA A 22 32.24 23.56 5.03
CA ALA A 22 32.94 23.32 6.29
C ALA A 22 31.98 23.01 7.46
N LEU A 23 30.86 23.74 7.55
CA LEU A 23 29.85 23.54 8.61
C LEU A 23 29.00 22.27 8.44
N SER A 24 29.00 21.63 7.27
CA SER A 24 28.10 20.49 6.98
C SER A 24 28.81 19.18 6.64
N ILE A 25 30.09 19.22 6.25
CA ILE A 25 30.84 18.04 5.78
C ILE A 25 30.85 16.90 6.81
N HIS A 26 30.98 17.21 8.11
CA HIS A 26 31.01 16.24 9.19
C HIS A 26 29.73 15.38 9.27
N ARG A 27 28.58 15.92 8.84
CA ARG A 27 27.28 15.19 8.85
C ARG A 27 27.26 14.01 7.89
N HIS A 28 28.25 13.93 7.02
CA HIS A 28 28.37 12.88 6.02
C HIS A 28 29.46 11.86 6.36
N LEU A 29 30.28 12.10 7.40
CA LEU A 29 31.40 11.24 7.76
C LEU A 29 30.95 9.79 8.04
N ASP A 30 29.87 9.62 8.80
CA ASP A 30 29.32 8.30 9.15
C ASP A 30 29.05 7.42 7.92
N PHE A 31 28.62 8.01 6.80
CA PHE A 31 28.42 7.27 5.57
C PHE A 31 29.74 6.71 5.03
N PHE A 32 30.79 7.54 4.96
CA PHE A 32 32.09 7.11 4.43
C PHE A 32 32.79 6.12 5.37
N MET A 33 32.67 6.32 6.68
CA MET A 33 33.19 5.38 7.68
C MET A 33 32.49 4.03 7.57
N LEU A 34 31.16 4.01 7.48
CA LEU A 34 30.41 2.77 7.28
C LEU A 34 30.91 2.00 6.05
N ILE A 35 31.12 2.68 4.91
CA ILE A 35 31.63 2.02 3.71
C ILE A 35 33.02 1.44 3.95
N ASP A 36 33.92 2.21 4.56
CA ASP A 36 35.31 1.81 4.82
C ASP A 36 35.38 0.60 5.75
N GLU A 37 34.62 0.64 6.85
CA GLU A 37 34.59 -0.41 7.87
C GLU A 37 33.92 -1.69 7.36
N THR A 38 32.86 -1.57 6.55
CA THR A 38 32.06 -2.73 6.13
C THR A 38 32.62 -3.39 4.87
N TRP A 39 33.11 -2.62 3.90
CA TRP A 39 33.55 -3.14 2.61
C TRP A 39 34.94 -2.67 2.17
N GLY A 40 35.48 -1.58 2.73
CA GLY A 40 36.74 -0.95 2.32
C GLY A 40 36.68 -0.21 0.98
N VAL A 41 35.74 -0.59 0.11
CA VAL A 41 35.46 -0.01 -1.21
C VAL A 41 33.95 0.19 -1.37
N MET A 42 33.55 1.07 -2.29
CA MET A 42 32.15 1.29 -2.59
C MET A 42 31.45 -0.01 -3.03
N PRO A 43 30.47 -0.51 -2.28
CA PRO A 43 29.79 -1.76 -2.61
C PRO A 43 28.77 -1.56 -3.73
N PRO A 44 28.31 -2.63 -4.38
CA PRO A 44 27.17 -2.59 -5.29
C PRO A 44 25.91 -1.98 -4.63
N PRO A 45 25.06 -1.25 -5.38
CA PRO A 45 23.83 -0.62 -4.87
C PRO A 45 22.94 -1.51 -4.01
N GLU A 46 22.79 -2.77 -4.40
CA GLU A 46 21.99 -3.79 -3.72
C GLU A 46 22.53 -4.10 -2.31
N HIS A 47 23.85 -4.21 -2.16
CA HIS A 47 24.49 -4.49 -0.87
C HIS A 47 24.42 -3.28 0.05
N LEU A 48 24.63 -2.08 -0.49
CA LEU A 48 24.47 -0.85 0.28
C LEU A 48 23.03 -0.74 0.81
N LEU A 49 22.05 -0.90 -0.07
CA LEU A 49 20.64 -0.78 0.28
C LEU A 49 20.21 -1.83 1.31
N MET A 50 20.71 -3.06 1.20
CA MET A 50 20.45 -4.11 2.18
C MET A 50 20.98 -3.77 3.57
N GLN A 51 22.17 -3.17 3.66
CA GLN A 51 22.80 -2.84 4.93
C GLN A 51 22.17 -1.63 5.63
N VAL A 52 21.88 -0.56 4.88
CA VAL A 52 21.47 0.73 5.47
C VAL A 52 19.98 1.00 5.39
N GLY A 53 19.27 0.25 4.54
CA GLY A 53 17.87 0.43 4.23
C GLY A 53 17.54 1.80 3.64
N ILE A 54 16.26 2.06 3.41
CA ILE A 54 15.79 3.32 2.81
C ILE A 54 16.11 4.52 3.71
N GLY A 55 16.02 4.34 5.03
CA GLY A 55 16.34 5.39 6.00
C GLY A 55 17.81 5.84 5.88
N GLY A 56 18.73 4.88 5.74
CA GLY A 56 20.14 5.16 5.49
C GLY A 56 20.38 5.85 4.15
N ILE A 57 19.73 5.39 3.07
CA ILE A 57 19.80 6.07 1.76
C ILE A 57 19.30 7.51 1.84
N ARG A 58 18.23 7.77 2.60
CA ARG A 58 17.72 9.15 2.82
C ARG A 58 18.73 10.02 3.56
N ARG A 59 19.43 9.49 4.57
CA ARG A 59 20.50 10.22 5.28
C ARG A 59 21.72 10.47 4.38
N ALA A 60 22.06 9.51 3.52
CA ALA A 60 23.19 9.56 2.60
C ALA A 60 22.88 10.26 1.26
N ARG A 61 21.76 10.98 1.13
CA ARG A 61 21.33 11.62 -0.14
C ARG A 61 22.39 12.50 -0.79
N VAL A 62 23.14 13.28 0.00
CA VAL A 62 24.14 14.22 -0.51
C VAL A 62 25.39 13.48 -1.00
N PRO A 63 26.02 12.58 -0.21
CA PRO A 63 27.09 11.70 -0.70
C PRO A 63 26.71 10.87 -1.93
N LEU A 64 25.51 10.29 -1.96
CA LEU A 64 25.03 9.49 -3.10
C LEU A 64 24.84 10.34 -4.36
N ARG A 65 24.37 11.59 -4.23
CA ARG A 65 24.29 12.52 -5.37
C ARG A 65 25.67 12.84 -5.94
N TRP A 66 26.66 13.02 -5.07
CA TRP A 66 28.04 13.22 -5.49
C TRP A 66 28.59 11.99 -6.23
N LEU A 67 28.44 10.80 -5.64
CA LEU A 67 28.87 9.53 -6.25
C LEU A 67 28.19 9.30 -7.61
N ALA A 68 26.90 9.62 -7.74
CA ALA A 68 26.21 9.60 -9.02
C ALA A 68 26.86 10.54 -10.04
N SER A 69 27.19 11.78 -9.63
CA SER A 69 27.76 12.79 -10.54
C SER A 69 29.20 12.51 -10.98
N VAL A 70 30.02 11.89 -10.12
CA VAL A 70 31.48 11.74 -10.35
C VAL A 70 31.86 10.32 -10.73
N ARG A 71 31.09 9.32 -10.27
CA ARG A 71 31.39 7.89 -10.42
C ARG A 71 30.29 7.11 -11.16
N GLY A 72 29.19 7.77 -11.54
CA GLY A 72 28.05 7.09 -12.16
C GLY A 72 27.32 6.11 -11.23
N TYR A 73 27.56 6.18 -9.91
CA TYR A 73 26.94 5.30 -8.94
C TYR A 73 25.49 5.71 -8.69
N VAL A 74 24.55 4.96 -9.25
CA VAL A 74 23.11 5.26 -9.16
C VAL A 74 22.37 4.07 -8.57
N ILE A 75 21.55 4.35 -7.56
CA ILE A 75 20.57 3.40 -7.04
C ILE A 75 19.28 3.64 -7.83
N SER A 76 18.81 2.66 -8.58
CA SER A 76 17.61 2.81 -9.39
C SER A 76 16.35 2.88 -8.52
N ASP A 77 15.34 3.63 -8.98
CA ASP A 77 14.04 3.69 -8.31
C ASP A 77 13.39 2.30 -8.23
N ALA A 78 13.57 1.47 -9.26
CA ALA A 78 13.10 0.08 -9.28
C ALA A 78 13.71 -0.75 -8.13
N LEU A 79 15.01 -0.60 -7.86
CA LEU A 79 15.70 -1.30 -6.76
C LEU A 79 15.20 -0.81 -5.39
N LEU A 80 14.96 0.50 -5.24
CA LEU A 80 14.36 1.05 -4.03
C LEU A 80 12.95 0.52 -3.80
N GLU A 81 12.10 0.52 -4.83
CA GLU A 81 10.74 -0.01 -4.76
C GLU A 81 10.72 -1.50 -4.39
N GLU A 82 11.58 -2.30 -5.01
CA GLU A 82 11.72 -3.71 -4.70
C GLU A 82 12.09 -3.93 -3.23
N HIS A 83 13.08 -3.19 -2.72
CA HIS A 83 13.48 -3.28 -1.32
C HIS A 83 12.34 -2.91 -0.36
N VAL A 84 11.61 -1.82 -0.63
CA VAL A 84 10.42 -1.43 0.14
C VAL A 84 9.41 -2.57 0.21
N GLU A 85 9.13 -3.21 -0.93
CA GLU A 85 8.12 -4.27 -0.98
C GLU A 85 8.60 -5.52 -0.23
N ARG A 86 9.89 -5.88 -0.33
CA ARG A 86 10.48 -6.98 0.44
C ARG A 86 10.47 -6.71 1.95
N ASP A 87 10.77 -5.49 2.38
CA ASP A 87 10.66 -5.09 3.80
C ASP A 87 9.22 -5.26 4.31
N ARG A 88 8.23 -4.78 3.54
CA ARG A 88 6.82 -4.91 3.90
C ARG A 88 6.37 -6.36 3.95
N ILE A 89 6.86 -7.22 3.05
CA ILE A 89 6.61 -8.65 3.07
C ILE A 89 7.18 -9.26 4.36
N ARG A 90 8.44 -8.97 4.69
CA ARG A 90 9.06 -9.43 5.95
C ARG A 90 8.26 -8.99 7.17
N GLN A 91 7.80 -7.74 7.20
CA GLN A 91 6.96 -7.25 8.29
C GLN A 91 5.65 -8.03 8.42
N ILE A 92 4.95 -8.32 7.31
CA ILE A 92 3.73 -9.14 7.32
C ILE A 92 4.00 -10.52 7.93
N MET A 93 5.12 -11.15 7.55
CA MET A 93 5.47 -12.48 8.04
C MET A 93 5.73 -12.52 9.56
N THR A 94 6.10 -11.39 10.18
CA THR A 94 6.34 -11.30 11.62
C THR A 94 5.09 -11.04 12.47
N GLU A 95 3.93 -10.80 11.85
CA GLU A 95 2.69 -10.44 12.59
C GLU A 95 2.02 -11.63 13.30
N LEU A 96 2.36 -12.87 12.91
CA LEU A 96 1.79 -14.08 13.49
C LEU A 96 2.68 -14.60 14.63
N SER A 97 2.08 -14.77 15.82
CA SER A 97 2.79 -15.23 17.02
C SER A 97 2.67 -16.73 17.29
N CYS A 98 1.99 -17.49 16.43
CA CYS A 98 1.74 -18.93 16.60
C CYS A 98 2.48 -19.74 15.53
N ASP A 99 3.16 -20.81 15.93
CA ASP A 99 4.00 -21.63 15.05
C ASP A 99 3.22 -22.29 13.91
N ALA A 100 1.98 -22.73 14.16
CA ALA A 100 1.14 -23.36 13.14
C ALA A 100 0.73 -22.36 12.03
N ASP A 101 0.26 -21.17 12.42
CA ASP A 101 -0.14 -20.11 11.49
C ASP A 101 1.07 -19.57 10.71
N SER A 102 2.21 -19.44 11.38
CA SER A 102 3.47 -19.02 10.78
C SER A 102 3.96 -20.02 9.74
N THR A 103 3.88 -21.32 10.04
CA THR A 103 4.24 -22.40 9.11
C THR A 103 3.33 -22.40 7.88
N LEU A 104 2.03 -22.24 8.11
CA LEU A 104 1.03 -22.19 7.05
C LEU A 104 1.24 -20.99 6.12
N LEU A 105 1.49 -19.80 6.69
CA LEU A 105 1.77 -18.59 5.93
C LEU A 105 3.09 -18.70 5.16
N SER A 106 4.13 -19.28 5.77
CA SER A 106 5.43 -19.51 5.11
C SER A 106 5.30 -20.46 3.92
N GLY A 107 4.49 -21.51 4.06
CA GLY A 107 4.18 -22.42 2.95
C GLY A 107 3.47 -21.69 1.80
N TYR A 108 2.56 -20.77 2.11
CA TYR A 108 1.87 -19.97 1.08
C TYR A 108 2.81 -18.94 0.44
N GLN A 109 3.66 -18.28 1.22
CA GLN A 109 4.70 -17.37 0.71
C GLN A 109 5.60 -18.09 -0.30
N ALA A 110 6.09 -19.29 0.02
CA ALA A 110 6.95 -20.05 -0.87
C ALA A 110 6.29 -20.35 -2.23
N GLU A 111 4.98 -20.61 -2.25
CA GLU A 111 4.22 -20.81 -3.48
C GLU A 111 4.10 -19.51 -4.30
N LEU A 112 3.84 -18.38 -3.63
CA LEU A 112 3.78 -17.09 -4.28
C LEU A 112 5.15 -16.62 -4.79
N GLU A 113 6.23 -16.88 -4.06
CA GLU A 113 7.59 -16.52 -4.47
C GLU A 113 8.03 -17.25 -5.73
N LYS A 114 7.65 -18.53 -5.89
CA LYS A 114 7.85 -19.26 -7.17
C LYS A 114 7.17 -18.53 -8.33
N ARG A 115 5.98 -17.99 -8.11
CA ARG A 115 5.26 -17.24 -9.17
C ARG A 115 5.91 -15.90 -9.48
N VAL A 116 6.52 -15.26 -8.48
CA VAL A 116 7.33 -14.04 -8.66
C VAL A 116 8.60 -14.34 -9.44
N SER A 117 9.32 -15.42 -9.11
CA SER A 117 10.54 -15.78 -9.85
C SER A 117 10.26 -16.18 -11.31
N MET A 118 9.08 -16.75 -11.59
CA MET A 118 8.59 -17.01 -12.95
C MET A 118 8.04 -15.76 -13.67
N GLY A 119 8.02 -14.58 -13.03
CA GLY A 119 7.49 -13.34 -13.62
C GLY A 119 5.96 -13.28 -13.77
N THR A 120 5.23 -14.29 -13.27
CA THR A 120 3.76 -14.37 -13.37
C THR A 120 3.02 -13.62 -12.25
N LEU A 121 3.76 -13.13 -11.25
CA LEU A 121 3.24 -12.37 -10.13
C LEU A 121 4.22 -11.24 -9.78
N LYS A 122 3.69 -10.03 -9.51
CA LYS A 122 4.51 -8.91 -9.02
C LYS A 122 4.65 -8.98 -7.50
N LEU A 123 5.77 -8.48 -6.94
CA LEU A 123 5.98 -8.40 -5.48
C LEU A 123 4.84 -7.69 -4.74
N ARG A 124 4.30 -6.62 -5.33
CA ARG A 124 3.13 -5.89 -4.78
C ARG A 124 1.90 -6.79 -4.64
N SER A 125 1.67 -7.67 -5.62
CA SER A 125 0.56 -8.62 -5.60
C SER A 125 0.80 -9.75 -4.59
N LEU A 126 2.03 -10.25 -4.49
CA LEU A 126 2.43 -11.19 -3.44
C LEU A 126 2.15 -10.60 -2.06
N ARG A 127 2.63 -9.38 -1.79
CA ARG A 127 2.37 -8.66 -0.53
C ARG A 127 0.87 -8.54 -0.23
N ALA A 128 0.07 -8.20 -1.23
CA ALA A 128 -1.39 -8.07 -1.07
C ALA A 128 -2.06 -9.41 -0.73
N CYS A 129 -1.61 -10.52 -1.34
CA CYS A 129 -2.07 -11.87 -1.03
C CYS A 129 -1.71 -12.29 0.40
N LEU A 130 -0.46 -12.06 0.82
CA LEU A 130 -0.02 -12.37 2.19
C LEU A 130 -0.78 -11.55 3.23
N ARG A 131 -1.00 -10.25 2.98
CA ARG A 131 -1.80 -9.41 3.88
C ARG A 131 -3.23 -9.94 4.04
N ALA A 132 -3.86 -10.36 2.94
CA ALA A 132 -5.20 -10.95 2.98
C ALA A 132 -5.22 -12.28 3.77
N ALA A 133 -4.19 -13.11 3.63
CA ALA A 133 -4.04 -14.34 4.39
C ALA A 133 -3.90 -14.06 5.90
N VAL A 134 -3.02 -13.13 6.28
CA VAL A 134 -2.83 -12.70 7.68
C VAL A 134 -4.11 -12.12 8.28
N ASP A 135 -4.84 -11.29 7.52
CA ASP A 135 -6.15 -10.77 7.96
C ASP A 135 -7.15 -11.91 8.28
N LEU A 136 -7.18 -12.98 7.47
CA LEU A 136 -8.05 -14.14 7.70
C LEU A 136 -7.61 -14.97 8.91
N LEU A 137 -6.30 -15.21 9.06
CA LEU A 137 -5.76 -15.93 10.22
C LEU A 137 -6.02 -15.18 11.53
N HIS A 138 -5.85 -13.85 11.55
CA HIS A 138 -6.22 -13.04 12.71
C HIS A 138 -7.73 -13.09 13.01
N THR A 139 -8.58 -13.07 11.98
CA THR A 139 -10.03 -13.19 12.15
C THR A 139 -10.38 -14.52 12.83
N ALA A 140 -9.81 -15.64 12.35
CA ALA A 140 -10.00 -16.94 12.98
C ALA A 140 -9.50 -17.00 14.43
N LYS A 141 -8.30 -16.47 14.68
CA LYS A 141 -7.73 -16.43 16.04
C LYS A 141 -8.59 -15.60 17.00
N SER A 142 -9.14 -14.47 16.55
CA SER A 142 -9.97 -13.59 17.38
C SER A 142 -11.27 -14.25 17.85
N GLU A 143 -11.77 -15.24 17.11
CA GLU A 143 -12.93 -16.04 17.48
C GLU A 143 -12.57 -17.27 18.33
N GLY A 144 -11.33 -17.37 18.79
CA GLY A 144 -10.85 -18.46 19.65
C GLY A 144 -10.63 -19.78 18.90
N ARG A 145 -10.64 -19.78 17.56
CA ARG A 145 -10.47 -20.99 16.74
C ARG A 145 -9.11 -20.96 16.04
N GLY A 146 -8.33 -22.02 16.20
CA GLY A 146 -7.08 -22.23 15.47
C GLY A 146 -7.27 -22.75 14.04
N ILE A 147 -8.52 -22.95 13.60
CA ILE A 147 -8.87 -23.47 12.28
C ILE A 147 -9.80 -22.45 11.61
N VAL A 148 -9.44 -22.03 10.41
CA VAL A 148 -10.29 -21.17 9.57
C VAL A 148 -11.58 -21.94 9.23
N GLU A 149 -12.75 -21.33 9.26
CA GLU A 149 -13.99 -21.90 8.73
C GLU A 149 -14.68 -20.89 7.81
N GLN A 150 -15.81 -21.28 7.22
CA GLN A 150 -16.54 -20.42 6.28
C GLN A 150 -17.00 -19.11 6.94
N HIS A 151 -17.37 -19.15 8.22
CA HIS A 151 -17.87 -18.00 8.96
C HIS A 151 -16.85 -16.86 9.05
N GLN A 152 -15.57 -17.17 9.27
CA GLN A 152 -14.51 -16.16 9.38
C GLN A 152 -14.23 -15.49 8.03
N ILE A 153 -14.36 -16.23 6.93
CA ILE A 153 -14.30 -15.66 5.58
C ILE A 153 -15.45 -14.69 5.38
N ASP A 154 -16.66 -15.09 5.74
CA ASP A 154 -17.86 -14.26 5.61
C ASP A 154 -17.74 -12.97 6.44
N ILE A 155 -17.25 -13.06 7.69
CA ILE A 155 -16.99 -11.89 8.55
C ILE A 155 -15.94 -10.98 7.94
N LEU A 156 -14.80 -11.54 7.55
CA LEU A 156 -13.70 -10.75 6.99
C LEU A 156 -14.16 -10.03 5.72
N LEU A 157 -14.88 -10.70 4.83
CA LEU A 157 -15.36 -10.13 3.58
C LEU A 157 -16.53 -9.15 3.77
N LYS A 158 -17.30 -9.28 4.86
CA LYS A 158 -18.26 -8.25 5.27
C LYS A 158 -17.56 -6.95 5.63
N ILE A 159 -16.43 -7.01 6.34
CA ILE A 159 -15.66 -5.83 6.79
C ILE A 159 -14.76 -5.28 5.66
N LYS A 160 -14.08 -6.17 4.93
CA LYS A 160 -13.09 -5.87 3.90
C LYS A 160 -13.42 -6.55 2.56
N PRO A 161 -14.53 -6.20 1.88
CA PRO A 161 -14.92 -6.89 0.64
C PRO A 161 -13.95 -6.69 -0.54
N GLY A 162 -13.06 -5.70 -0.45
CA GLY A 162 -12.03 -5.41 -1.46
C GLY A 162 -10.88 -6.43 -1.51
N ILE A 163 -10.66 -7.21 -0.44
CA ILE A 163 -9.54 -8.17 -0.41
C ILE A 163 -9.89 -9.54 -1.03
N ALA A 164 -11.14 -9.76 -1.45
CA ALA A 164 -11.63 -11.05 -1.94
C ALA A 164 -10.75 -11.66 -3.05
N ALA A 165 -10.28 -10.85 -4.00
CA ALA A 165 -9.43 -11.31 -5.09
C ALA A 165 -8.06 -11.82 -4.58
N ASN A 166 -7.49 -11.14 -3.59
CA ASN A 166 -6.22 -11.52 -2.97
C ASN A 166 -6.37 -12.73 -2.04
N LEU A 167 -7.57 -12.91 -1.47
CA LEU A 167 -7.86 -13.99 -0.53
C LEU A 167 -8.10 -15.33 -1.23
N TRP A 168 -8.61 -15.30 -2.48
CA TRP A 168 -8.96 -16.51 -3.23
C TRP A 168 -7.80 -17.51 -3.34
N GLY A 169 -6.58 -17.02 -3.61
CA GLY A 169 -5.39 -17.87 -3.69
C GLY A 169 -5.08 -18.60 -2.38
N PHE A 170 -5.24 -17.90 -1.25
CA PHE A 170 -5.01 -18.49 0.06
C PHE A 170 -6.11 -19.51 0.41
N ILE A 171 -7.37 -19.22 0.06
CA ILE A 171 -8.47 -20.18 0.25
C ILE A 171 -8.24 -21.46 -0.56
N SER A 172 -7.80 -21.33 -1.82
CA SER A 172 -7.41 -22.49 -2.64
C SER A 172 -6.27 -23.28 -2.00
N PHE A 173 -5.25 -22.57 -1.49
CA PHE A 173 -4.12 -23.16 -0.77
C PHE A 173 -4.54 -23.92 0.49
N LEU A 174 -5.51 -23.41 1.26
CA LEU A 174 -6.11 -24.08 2.41
C LEU A 174 -6.89 -25.32 1.99
N ASN A 175 -7.77 -25.19 1.00
CA ASN A 175 -8.62 -26.28 0.52
C ASN A 175 -7.79 -27.47 0.03
N ALA A 176 -6.67 -27.23 -0.66
CA ALA A 176 -5.75 -28.28 -1.09
C ALA A 176 -5.12 -29.09 0.07
N ARG A 177 -5.14 -28.55 1.30
CA ARG A 177 -4.55 -29.14 2.51
C ARG A 177 -5.61 -29.59 3.52
N ARG A 178 -6.89 -29.45 3.19
CA ARG A 178 -8.02 -29.88 4.01
C ARG A 178 -8.33 -31.34 3.74
N GLY A 179 -7.74 -32.24 4.52
CA GLY A 179 -8.08 -33.67 4.49
C GLY A 179 -9.47 -33.93 5.07
N GLY A 180 -10.51 -33.85 4.25
CA GLY A 180 -11.89 -34.24 4.61
C GLY A 180 -12.74 -33.16 5.30
N LEU A 181 -12.21 -31.95 5.51
CA LEU A 181 -12.99 -30.80 5.99
C LEU A 181 -13.82 -30.18 4.86
N ALA A 182 -14.88 -29.46 5.24
CA ALA A 182 -15.69 -28.71 4.29
C ALA A 182 -14.85 -27.70 3.48
N VAL A 183 -15.14 -27.60 2.19
CA VAL A 183 -14.48 -26.68 1.27
C VAL A 183 -14.86 -25.24 1.60
N LEU A 184 -13.85 -24.38 1.76
CA LEU A 184 -14.04 -22.94 1.92
C LEU A 184 -14.40 -22.30 0.58
N VAL A 185 -15.36 -21.36 0.59
CA VAL A 185 -15.85 -20.70 -0.61
C VAL A 185 -15.88 -19.19 -0.43
N VAL A 186 -15.59 -18.46 -1.50
CA VAL A 186 -15.76 -17.01 -1.59
C VAL A 186 -17.10 -16.72 -2.26
N ASP A 187 -18.11 -16.34 -1.49
CA ASP A 187 -19.45 -16.06 -2.01
C ASP A 187 -19.50 -14.67 -2.67
N LYS A 188 -19.52 -14.66 -4.02
CA LYS A 188 -19.57 -13.45 -4.83
C LYS A 188 -20.78 -12.57 -4.53
N LYS A 189 -21.95 -13.16 -4.26
CA LYS A 189 -23.18 -12.39 -4.00
C LYS A 189 -23.09 -11.66 -2.67
N LYS A 190 -22.63 -12.35 -1.62
CA LYS A 190 -22.40 -11.73 -0.30
C LYS A 190 -21.37 -10.60 -0.36
N ILE A 191 -20.33 -10.76 -1.19
CA ILE A 191 -19.32 -9.71 -1.40
C ILE A 191 -19.93 -8.50 -2.08
N GLU A 192 -20.74 -8.68 -3.12
CA GLU A 192 -21.39 -7.57 -3.83
C GLU A 192 -22.30 -6.76 -2.90
N ILE A 193 -23.10 -7.46 -2.07
CA ILE A 193 -23.93 -6.83 -1.04
C ILE A 193 -23.05 -6.05 -0.06
N SER A 194 -21.98 -6.66 0.45
CA SER A 194 -21.06 -6.01 1.41
C SER A 194 -20.33 -4.80 0.81
N ARG A 195 -19.95 -4.85 -0.47
CA ARG A 195 -19.36 -3.70 -1.19
C ARG A 195 -20.33 -2.54 -1.24
N ARG A 196 -21.59 -2.83 -1.58
CA ARG A 196 -22.63 -1.81 -1.68
C ARG A 196 -22.92 -1.17 -0.33
N SER A 197 -23.11 -1.97 0.73
CA SER A 197 -23.32 -1.45 2.09
C SER A 197 -22.13 -0.63 2.59
N LYS A 198 -20.90 -1.03 2.26
CA LYS A 198 -19.71 -0.26 2.62
C LYS A 198 -19.64 1.08 1.88
N LEU A 199 -19.96 1.10 0.59
CA LEU A 199 -20.02 2.32 -0.20
C LEU A 199 -21.10 3.26 0.33
N GLU A 200 -22.28 2.73 0.67
CA GLU A 200 -23.36 3.48 1.28
C GLU A 200 -22.95 4.15 2.60
N LEU A 201 -22.30 3.40 3.49
CA LEU A 201 -21.79 3.95 4.74
C LEU A 201 -20.72 5.05 4.51
N GLN A 202 -19.90 4.90 3.47
CA GLN A 202 -18.94 5.94 3.09
C GLN A 202 -19.64 7.20 2.59
N MET A 203 -20.69 7.06 1.77
CA MET A 203 -21.51 8.18 1.31
C MET A 203 -22.14 8.91 2.51
N ILE A 204 -22.74 8.19 3.46
CA ILE A 204 -23.31 8.81 4.67
C ILE A 204 -22.24 9.59 5.45
N LYS A 205 -21.04 9.02 5.63
CA LYS A 205 -19.94 9.71 6.32
C LYS A 205 -19.48 10.98 5.60
N LEU A 206 -19.40 10.96 4.27
CA LEU A 206 -19.05 12.14 3.49
C LEU A 206 -20.13 13.22 3.61
N ALA A 207 -21.41 12.84 3.58
CA ALA A 207 -22.52 13.77 3.77
C ALA A 207 -22.48 14.44 5.15
N ILE A 208 -22.21 13.69 6.22
CA ILE A 208 -22.01 14.24 7.57
C ILE A 208 -20.81 15.20 7.60
N ALA A 209 -19.66 14.79 7.07
CA ALA A 209 -18.47 15.63 7.05
C ALA A 209 -18.66 16.92 6.24
N ALA A 210 -19.37 16.86 5.11
CA ALA A 210 -19.72 18.02 4.29
C ALA A 210 -20.56 19.05 5.06
N ARG A 211 -21.50 18.58 5.89
CA ARG A 211 -22.34 19.41 6.77
C ARG A 211 -21.55 20.03 7.90
N SER A 212 -20.53 19.34 8.39
CA SER A 212 -19.57 19.87 9.36
C SER A 212 -18.52 20.81 8.76
N GLY A 213 -18.64 21.17 7.47
CA GLY A 213 -17.75 22.13 6.81
C GLY A 213 -16.46 21.54 6.24
N SER A 214 -16.29 20.22 6.22
CA SER A 214 -15.13 19.58 5.57
C SER A 214 -15.24 19.66 4.05
N ASP A 215 -14.13 19.94 3.37
CA ASP A 215 -14.06 19.80 1.92
C ASP A 215 -14.01 18.31 1.53
N VAL A 216 -15.12 17.84 0.98
CA VAL A 216 -15.29 16.45 0.54
C VAL A 216 -15.70 16.34 -0.92
N GLN A 217 -15.82 17.46 -1.65
CA GLN A 217 -16.47 17.52 -2.95
C GLN A 217 -15.87 16.52 -3.94
N ARG A 218 -14.54 16.47 -4.04
CA ARG A 218 -13.84 15.57 -4.97
C ARG A 218 -14.15 14.10 -4.69
N THR A 219 -14.06 13.69 -3.42
CA THR A 219 -14.35 12.32 -3.01
C THR A 219 -15.83 11.99 -3.19
N TRP A 220 -16.72 12.92 -2.82
CA TRP A 220 -18.17 12.79 -3.00
C TRP A 220 -18.56 12.50 -4.44
N ILE A 221 -18.04 13.30 -5.39
CA ILE A 221 -18.34 13.14 -6.81
C ILE A 221 -17.89 11.77 -7.30
N THR A 222 -16.64 11.38 -7.03
CA THR A 222 -16.12 10.08 -7.49
C THR A 222 -16.87 8.89 -6.91
N GLN A 223 -17.28 8.93 -5.64
CA GLN A 223 -18.03 7.84 -5.02
C GLN A 223 -19.50 7.82 -5.44
N SER A 224 -20.09 8.99 -5.69
CA SER A 224 -21.46 9.12 -6.19
C SER A 224 -21.64 8.50 -7.57
N LEU A 225 -20.67 8.65 -8.46
CA LEU A 225 -20.66 7.98 -9.77
C LEU A 225 -20.74 6.45 -9.63
N VAL A 226 -20.02 5.89 -8.66
CA VAL A 226 -20.06 4.45 -8.37
C VAL A 226 -21.38 4.06 -7.70
N TYR A 227 -21.87 4.86 -6.75
CA TYR A 227 -23.03 4.53 -5.93
C TYR A 227 -24.35 4.69 -6.69
N PHE A 228 -24.61 5.87 -7.27
CA PHE A 228 -25.88 6.19 -7.94
C PHE A 228 -25.92 5.66 -9.36
N HIS A 229 -24.80 5.74 -10.08
CA HIS A 229 -24.75 5.43 -11.52
C HIS A 229 -24.11 4.07 -11.84
N ARG A 230 -23.71 3.31 -10.81
CA ARG A 230 -23.10 1.96 -10.93
C ARG A 230 -21.88 1.92 -11.87
N LEU A 231 -21.14 3.02 -11.94
CA LEU A 231 -19.95 3.12 -12.78
C LEU A 231 -18.74 2.49 -12.11
N HIS A 232 -17.75 2.12 -12.93
CA HIS A 232 -16.44 1.74 -12.42
C HIS A 232 -15.73 2.97 -11.80
N PRO A 233 -14.89 2.77 -10.76
CA PRO A 233 -14.13 3.87 -10.17
C PRO A 233 -13.24 4.54 -11.22
N ALA A 234 -13.57 5.77 -11.60
CA ALA A 234 -12.75 6.59 -12.48
C ALA A 234 -11.77 7.43 -11.64
N PRO A 235 -10.53 7.66 -12.12
CA PRO A 235 -9.63 8.58 -11.46
C PRO A 235 -10.21 9.99 -11.52
N SER A 236 -10.16 10.70 -10.40
CA SER A 236 -10.72 12.06 -10.28
C SER A 236 -10.18 13.07 -11.30
N SER A 237 -9.04 12.83 -11.94
CA SER A 237 -8.50 13.65 -13.03
C SER A 237 -9.30 13.57 -14.32
N GLU A 238 -10.06 12.51 -14.53
CA GLU A 238 -10.91 12.30 -15.71
C GLU A 238 -12.33 12.85 -15.52
N VAL A 239 -12.62 13.38 -14.34
CA VAL A 239 -13.96 13.81 -13.95
C VAL A 239 -14.01 15.33 -13.93
N THR A 240 -14.84 15.91 -14.80
CA THR A 240 -15.13 17.35 -14.78
C THR A 240 -16.49 17.57 -14.14
N SER A 241 -16.57 18.43 -13.12
CA SER A 241 -17.81 18.75 -12.42
C SER A 241 -18.12 20.24 -12.44
N ILE A 242 -19.37 20.58 -12.71
CA ILE A 242 -19.89 21.94 -12.64
C ILE A 242 -21.02 21.94 -11.62
N PRO A 243 -21.07 22.90 -10.66
CA PRO A 243 -22.22 23.06 -9.79
C PRO A 243 -23.50 23.24 -10.59
N ASP A 244 -24.56 22.56 -10.18
CA ASP A 244 -25.89 22.74 -10.73
C ASP A 244 -26.35 24.20 -10.51
N PRO A 245 -26.91 24.90 -11.52
CA PRO A 245 -27.45 26.25 -11.37
C PRO A 245 -28.41 26.43 -10.19
N GLU A 246 -29.14 25.39 -9.81
CA GLU A 246 -30.07 25.43 -8.67
C GLU A 246 -29.38 25.22 -7.31
N GLY A 247 -28.08 24.92 -7.29
CA GLY A 247 -27.31 24.66 -6.06
C GLY A 247 -27.62 23.32 -5.38
N ASN A 248 -28.41 22.46 -6.02
CA ASN A 248 -28.88 21.18 -5.46
C ASN A 248 -27.92 20.01 -5.70
N GLY A 249 -26.87 20.21 -6.50
CA GLY A 249 -25.95 19.16 -6.88
C GLY A 249 -24.86 19.58 -7.86
N TYR A 250 -24.36 18.60 -8.60
CA TYR A 250 -23.26 18.72 -9.56
C TYR A 250 -23.62 17.99 -10.85
N SER A 251 -23.40 18.66 -11.99
CA SER A 251 -23.35 18.02 -13.29
C SER A 251 -21.92 17.55 -13.56
N VAL A 252 -21.75 16.25 -13.77
CA VAL A 252 -20.45 15.58 -13.82
C VAL A 252 -20.28 14.88 -15.16
N THR A 253 -19.28 15.29 -15.93
CA THR A 253 -18.98 14.69 -17.24
C THR A 253 -17.82 13.71 -17.10
N LEU A 254 -18.04 12.48 -17.54
CA LEU A 254 -17.06 11.41 -17.62
C LEU A 254 -17.15 10.74 -19.00
N ALA A 255 -16.03 10.67 -19.72
CA ALA A 255 -15.95 10.07 -21.06
C ALA A 255 -17.03 10.59 -22.05
N GLY A 256 -17.37 11.88 -21.97
CA GLY A 256 -18.37 12.51 -22.83
C GLY A 256 -19.83 12.29 -22.42
N VAL A 257 -20.08 11.56 -21.32
CA VAL A 257 -21.43 11.36 -20.76
C VAL A 257 -21.58 12.22 -19.50
N THR A 258 -22.69 12.95 -19.40
CA THR A 258 -23.01 13.80 -18.25
C THR A 258 -23.96 13.08 -17.30
N TYR A 259 -23.60 13.07 -16.02
CA TYR A 259 -24.34 12.48 -14.91
C TYR A 259 -24.69 13.55 -13.89
N TRP A 260 -25.88 13.48 -13.29
CA TRP A 260 -26.25 14.36 -12.19
C TRP A 260 -25.98 13.69 -10.84
N ILE A 261 -25.45 14.46 -9.88
CA ILE A 261 -25.11 13.98 -8.53
C ILE A 261 -25.65 14.99 -7.50
N PRO A 262 -26.37 14.55 -6.46
CA PRO A 262 -26.89 15.45 -5.44
C PRO A 262 -25.77 16.07 -4.59
N ASP A 263 -26.00 17.26 -4.04
CA ASP A 263 -25.08 17.84 -3.05
C ASP A 263 -25.09 17.00 -1.76
N PRO A 264 -23.92 16.67 -1.17
CA PRO A 264 -23.87 15.88 0.05
C PRO A 264 -24.64 16.51 1.22
N ARG A 265 -24.80 17.83 1.23
CA ARG A 265 -25.47 18.58 2.30
C ARG A 265 -26.98 18.51 2.19
N SER A 266 -27.53 18.33 0.98
CA SER A 266 -28.98 18.30 0.73
C SER A 266 -29.63 16.96 1.04
N LEU A 267 -28.85 15.89 1.26
CA LEU A 267 -29.39 14.56 1.54
C LEU A 267 -30.06 14.43 2.91
N SER A 268 -31.32 14.00 2.95
CA SER A 268 -31.97 13.61 4.19
C SER A 268 -31.29 12.36 4.77
N LEU A 269 -30.44 12.54 5.77
CA LEU A 269 -29.84 11.43 6.51
C LEU A 269 -30.89 10.89 7.48
N VAL A 270 -31.22 9.60 7.36
CA VAL A 270 -31.96 8.90 8.42
C VAL A 270 -31.11 8.97 9.69
N GLN A 271 -31.71 9.42 10.79
CA GLN A 271 -31.00 9.56 12.06
C GLN A 271 -30.45 8.19 12.49
N ALA A 272 -29.20 8.17 12.97
CA ALA A 272 -28.48 6.95 13.38
C ALA A 272 -29.07 6.21 14.60
N LYS A 273 -30.32 6.50 14.99
CA LYS A 273 -31.03 5.77 16.06
C LYS A 273 -31.69 4.46 15.60
N ASP A 274 -31.75 4.21 14.30
CA ASP A 274 -32.41 3.03 13.72
C ASP A 274 -31.47 2.11 12.90
N LEU A 275 -30.16 2.11 13.18
CA LEU A 275 -29.17 1.19 12.59
C LEU A 275 -28.49 0.33 13.67
#